data_AF-H0EKP9-F1
#
_entry.id   AF-H0EKP9-F1
#
_cell.length_a   1.000
_cell.length_b   1.000
_cell.length_c   1.000
_cell.angle_alpha   90.00
_cell.angle_beta   90.00
_cell.angle_gamma   90.00
#
_symmetry.space_group_name_H-M   'P 1'
#
loop_
_entity.id
_entity.type
_entity.pdbx_description
1 polymer ?
#
loop_
_entity_poly.entity_id
_entity_poly.type
_entity_poly.pdbx_seq_one_letter_code
_entity_poly.pdbx_strand_id
1 'polypeptide(L)'
;MGSIREEYDFVIPSLNWGYKTAPQTHLKGQEVDYSRGKGLGGSSAINFSCWILGSSDDYDAWADMTGDDAWKWDGKDGVKERIKKITTYHTEVREEHRKFIDPKPEDHGTSGPLHLSYADPWEKGLENVFIAAEEVGMPLNKDVIVDESKTAKGILTINGRQIYANKEVILSAGALNTPQLLLLSGIGPRSELEKHNIPVIHEMSQIGQNLQDHSFVGSTLILKEGTNDRMIHEGDVEGVKKLREQHAIDKSGVLNTYLVGQTAVEKMMKEYGLEESV
;
A
#
# COMPACT_ATOMS: atom_id res chain seq x y z
N MET A 1 -4.42 -26.99 -19.64
CA MET A 1 -4.40 -25.51 -19.77
C MET A 1 -4.33 -24.95 -18.36
N GLY A 2 -3.35 -24.10 -18.07
CA GLY A 2 -3.26 -23.44 -16.76
C GLY A 2 -4.36 -22.40 -16.61
N SER A 3 -4.85 -22.18 -15.39
CA SER A 3 -5.78 -21.09 -15.10
C SER A 3 -5.01 -19.78 -14.95
N ILE A 4 -5.58 -18.69 -15.46
CA ILE A 4 -5.02 -17.32 -15.41
C ILE A 4 -5.11 -16.76 -13.96
N ARG A 5 -4.33 -17.35 -13.05
CA ARG A 5 -4.28 -17.03 -11.60
C ARG A 5 -2.88 -16.59 -11.15
N GLU A 6 -1.96 -16.38 -12.09
CA GLU A 6 -0.52 -16.26 -11.83
C GLU A 6 0.02 -14.83 -12.01
N GLU A 7 -0.86 -13.83 -12.22
CA GLU A 7 -0.48 -12.53 -12.78
C GLU A 7 -0.67 -11.30 -11.86
N TYR A 8 -1.10 -11.50 -10.60
CA TYR A 8 -1.01 -10.44 -9.56
C TYR A 8 -0.24 -10.96 -8.34
N ASP A 9 0.77 -10.23 -7.87
CA ASP A 9 1.63 -10.70 -6.77
C ASP A 9 0.86 -10.92 -5.46
N PHE A 10 -0.25 -10.19 -5.26
CA PHE A 10 -1.17 -10.41 -4.13
C PHE A 10 -2.10 -11.62 -4.28
N VAL A 11 -2.13 -12.35 -5.39
CA VAL A 11 -2.79 -13.68 -5.47
C VAL A 11 -1.81 -14.86 -5.46
N ILE A 12 -0.50 -14.59 -5.57
CA ILE A 12 0.56 -15.61 -5.55
C ILE A 12 0.78 -16.14 -4.12
N PRO A 13 0.53 -17.43 -3.80
CA PRO A 13 0.56 -17.94 -2.41
C PRO A 13 1.95 -18.02 -1.75
N SER A 14 3.02 -17.85 -2.52
CA SER A 14 4.38 -17.67 -1.98
C SER A 14 4.63 -16.22 -1.53
N LEU A 15 3.98 -15.23 -2.14
CA LEU A 15 4.18 -13.78 -1.93
C LEU A 15 3.11 -13.11 -1.06
N ASN A 16 1.92 -13.71 -0.91
CA ASN A 16 0.89 -13.30 0.04
C ASN A 16 0.77 -14.30 1.21
N TRP A 17 0.47 -13.80 2.41
CA TRP A 17 0.09 -14.62 3.57
C TRP A 17 -1.27 -15.31 3.40
N GLY A 18 -2.16 -14.78 2.55
CA GLY A 18 -3.45 -15.39 2.24
C GLY A 18 -4.45 -15.34 3.40
N TYR A 19 -4.37 -14.30 4.24
CA TYR A 19 -5.31 -14.10 5.34
C TYR A 19 -6.71 -13.76 4.83
N LYS A 20 -7.72 -14.12 5.61
CA LYS A 20 -9.11 -13.65 5.49
C LYS A 20 -9.54 -12.99 6.79
N THR A 21 -10.52 -12.09 6.72
CA THR A 21 -11.27 -11.66 7.90
C THR A 21 -12.09 -12.83 8.45
N ALA A 22 -12.43 -12.79 9.73
CA ALA A 22 -13.56 -13.59 10.23
C ALA A 22 -14.86 -13.21 9.48
N PRO A 23 -15.91 -14.07 9.50
CA PRO A 23 -17.21 -13.75 8.90
C PRO A 23 -17.78 -12.41 9.39
N GLN A 24 -17.92 -11.46 8.48
CA GLN A 24 -18.28 -10.07 8.80
C GLN A 24 -19.79 -9.92 9.01
N THR A 25 -20.22 -9.69 10.25
CA THR A 25 -21.63 -9.52 10.62
C THR A 25 -22.34 -8.44 9.81
N HIS A 26 -21.66 -7.32 9.55
CA HIS A 26 -22.19 -6.19 8.77
C HIS A 26 -22.14 -6.42 7.24
N LEU A 27 -21.38 -7.41 6.76
CA LEU A 27 -21.33 -7.83 5.35
C LEU A 27 -22.02 -9.18 5.14
N LYS A 28 -23.14 -9.43 5.84
CA LYS A 28 -23.97 -10.64 5.71
C LYS A 28 -23.22 -11.97 5.95
N GLY A 29 -22.14 -11.95 6.74
CA GLY A 29 -21.31 -13.11 7.04
C GLY A 29 -20.21 -13.41 6.01
N GLN A 30 -19.95 -12.52 5.04
CA GLN A 30 -18.84 -12.66 4.10
C GLN A 30 -17.47 -12.65 4.79
N GLU A 31 -16.53 -13.44 4.29
CA GLU A 31 -15.11 -13.37 4.64
C GLU A 31 -14.34 -12.65 3.54
N VAL A 32 -13.68 -11.54 3.88
CA VAL A 32 -12.96 -10.69 2.92
C VAL A 32 -11.49 -11.13 2.87
N ASP A 33 -10.91 -11.20 1.68
CA ASP A 33 -9.48 -11.48 1.48
C ASP A 33 -8.63 -10.30 1.98
N TYR A 34 -7.66 -10.58 2.84
CA TYR A 34 -6.92 -9.58 3.61
C TYR A 34 -5.42 -9.63 3.33
N SER A 35 -5.06 -9.31 2.08
CA SER A 35 -3.72 -9.46 1.53
C SER A 35 -2.63 -8.74 2.32
N ARG A 36 -1.54 -9.47 2.62
CA ARG A 36 -0.33 -8.97 3.28
C ARG A 36 0.89 -9.67 2.69
N GLY A 37 1.96 -8.92 2.42
CA GLY A 37 3.13 -9.45 1.72
C GLY A 37 4.01 -10.36 2.58
N LYS A 38 4.53 -11.42 1.97
CA LYS A 38 5.21 -12.55 2.60
C LYS A 38 6.58 -12.74 1.96
N GLY A 39 7.58 -12.05 2.51
CA GLY A 39 8.95 -12.06 2.01
C GLY A 39 9.73 -10.86 2.51
N LEU A 40 10.93 -10.65 1.95
CA LEU A 40 11.67 -9.40 2.12
C LEU A 40 10.88 -8.24 1.49
N GLY A 41 10.80 -7.09 2.16
CA GLY A 41 9.90 -5.98 1.80
C GLY A 41 8.47 -6.11 2.34
N GLY A 42 8.02 -7.33 2.68
CA GLY A 42 6.66 -7.56 3.17
C GLY A 42 5.62 -7.03 2.17
N SER A 43 4.61 -6.28 2.65
CA SER A 43 3.56 -5.74 1.77
C SER A 43 4.05 -4.75 0.70
N SER A 44 5.22 -4.11 0.84
CA SER A 44 5.73 -3.21 -0.22
C SER A 44 6.19 -3.94 -1.47
N ALA A 45 6.30 -5.28 -1.42
CA ALA A 45 6.60 -6.12 -2.58
C ALA A 45 5.33 -6.58 -3.33
N ILE A 46 4.13 -6.26 -2.83
CA ILE A 46 2.83 -6.66 -3.43
C ILE A 46 1.76 -5.56 -3.41
N ASN A 47 2.13 -4.30 -3.14
CA ASN A 47 1.19 -3.18 -3.03
C ASN A 47 0.88 -2.55 -4.40
N PHE A 48 0.19 -1.41 -4.38
CA PHE A 48 -0.23 -0.68 -5.59
C PHE A 48 0.78 0.40 -6.03
N SER A 49 2.00 0.39 -5.47
CA SER A 49 3.05 1.43 -5.67
C SER A 49 2.65 2.89 -5.39
N CYS A 50 1.43 3.17 -4.92
CA CYS A 50 0.97 4.50 -4.60
C CYS A 50 1.73 5.09 -3.39
N TRP A 51 2.22 6.32 -3.53
CA TRP A 51 2.73 7.12 -2.41
C TRP A 51 1.76 8.27 -2.11
N ILE A 52 1.07 8.17 -0.98
CA ILE A 52 0.12 9.15 -0.46
C ILE A 52 0.32 9.18 1.05
N LEU A 53 0.28 10.37 1.67
CA LEU A 53 0.41 10.56 3.11
C LEU A 53 -0.78 11.39 3.65
N GLY A 54 -0.95 11.40 4.98
CA GLY A 54 -2.06 12.09 5.63
C GLY A 54 -1.95 13.61 5.55
N SER A 55 -2.97 14.28 6.09
CA SER A 55 -2.94 15.73 6.35
C SER A 55 -2.10 16.06 7.58
N SER A 56 -1.63 17.31 7.73
CA SER A 56 -0.96 17.79 8.94
C SER A 56 -1.69 17.42 10.22
N ASP A 57 -2.99 17.62 10.18
CA ASP A 57 -3.91 17.53 11.29
C ASP A 57 -4.01 16.09 11.83
N ASP A 58 -3.77 15.07 10.97
CA ASP A 58 -3.73 13.66 11.39
C ASP A 58 -2.55 13.38 12.34
N TYR A 59 -1.37 13.94 12.04
CA TYR A 59 -0.14 13.71 12.81
C TYR A 59 -0.03 14.65 14.01
N ASP A 60 -0.48 15.91 13.88
CA ASP A 60 -0.60 16.83 15.02
C ASP A 60 -1.63 16.30 16.04
N ALA A 61 -2.72 15.67 15.60
CA ALA A 61 -3.62 14.95 16.50
C ALA A 61 -2.93 13.75 17.19
N TRP A 62 -2.02 13.03 16.53
CA TRP A 62 -1.21 12.00 17.19
C TRP A 62 -0.25 12.59 18.21
N ALA A 63 0.35 13.75 17.96
CA ALA A 63 1.18 14.45 18.94
C ALA A 63 0.38 14.87 20.18
N ASP A 64 -0.79 15.46 20.01
CA ASP A 64 -1.69 15.83 21.11
C ASP A 64 -2.19 14.60 21.88
N MET A 65 -2.51 13.49 21.20
CA MET A 65 -2.93 12.24 21.83
C MET A 65 -1.82 11.51 22.58
N THR A 66 -0.56 11.66 22.18
CA THR A 66 0.59 10.96 22.79
C THR A 66 1.38 11.83 23.77
N GLY A 67 1.26 13.15 23.69
CA GLY A 67 2.11 14.10 24.41
C GLY A 67 3.57 14.12 23.92
N ASP A 68 3.81 13.67 22.68
CA ASP A 68 5.15 13.47 22.11
C ASP A 68 5.31 14.29 20.82
N ASP A 69 5.91 15.48 20.96
CA ASP A 69 6.17 16.45 19.89
C ASP A 69 6.95 15.87 18.69
N ALA A 70 7.53 14.68 18.81
CA ALA A 70 8.08 13.93 17.68
C ALA A 70 7.04 13.67 16.56
N TRP A 71 5.75 13.59 16.88
CA TRP A 71 4.68 13.37 15.89
C TRP A 71 4.13 14.65 15.24
N LYS A 72 4.53 15.86 15.69
CA LYS A 72 4.02 17.12 15.13
C LYS A 72 4.48 17.36 13.71
N TRP A 73 3.58 17.80 12.82
CA TRP A 73 3.82 17.96 11.38
C TRP A 73 5.01 18.86 11.04
N ASP A 74 5.26 19.92 11.79
CA ASP A 74 6.44 20.75 11.64
C ASP A 74 7.42 20.60 12.80
N GLY A 75 8.71 20.43 12.48
CA GLY A 75 9.78 20.35 13.46
C GLY A 75 11.06 19.72 12.91
N LYS A 76 12.21 20.17 13.39
CA LYS A 76 13.56 19.67 12.99
C LYS A 76 13.69 18.14 13.06
N ASP A 77 13.11 17.57 14.09
CA ASP A 77 13.08 16.12 14.38
C ASP A 77 11.63 15.61 14.48
N GLY A 78 10.69 16.35 13.89
CA GLY A 78 9.27 16.02 13.85
C GLY A 78 8.79 15.70 12.44
N VAL A 79 7.48 15.52 12.36
CA VAL A 79 6.59 15.50 11.19
C VAL A 79 7.32 15.48 9.85
N LYS A 80 7.68 16.67 9.34
CA LYS A 80 8.19 16.93 7.98
C LYS A 80 9.54 16.33 7.62
N GLU A 81 10.36 15.99 8.61
CA GLU A 81 11.80 15.86 8.37
C GLU A 81 12.34 14.43 8.33
N ARG A 82 11.65 13.37 8.78
CA ARG A 82 12.19 11.99 8.63
C ARG A 82 11.82 11.38 7.27
N ILE A 83 10.65 11.66 6.70
CA ILE A 83 10.30 11.21 5.35
C ILE A 83 11.14 11.93 4.29
N LYS A 84 11.50 13.20 4.50
CA LYS A 84 12.55 13.86 3.72
C LYS A 84 13.92 13.17 3.85
N LYS A 85 14.28 12.64 5.02
CA LYS A 85 15.52 11.87 5.24
C LYS A 85 15.50 10.46 4.64
N ILE A 86 14.33 9.82 4.47
CA ILE A 86 14.24 8.47 3.85
C ILE A 86 13.91 8.47 2.35
N THR A 87 13.45 9.59 1.77
CA THR A 87 13.07 9.67 0.35
C THR A 87 14.11 10.34 -0.56
N THR A 88 14.10 9.93 -1.83
CA THR A 88 14.62 10.70 -2.96
C THR A 88 13.50 10.82 -3.98
N TYR A 89 12.87 11.99 -4.05
CA TYR A 89 11.74 12.26 -4.95
C TYR A 89 12.26 12.81 -6.28
N HIS A 90 12.05 12.06 -7.35
CA HIS A 90 12.34 12.48 -8.72
C HIS A 90 11.21 13.39 -9.22
N THR A 91 11.46 14.70 -9.15
CA THR A 91 10.54 15.80 -9.52
C THR A 91 10.45 16.06 -11.03
N GLU A 92 11.10 15.23 -11.83
CA GLU A 92 11.14 15.24 -13.29
C GLU A 92 9.77 14.88 -13.89
N VAL A 93 8.87 15.86 -13.94
CA VAL A 93 7.59 15.79 -14.65
C VAL A 93 7.75 16.35 -16.07
N ARG A 94 7.17 15.66 -17.07
CA ARG A 94 7.11 16.12 -18.46
C ARG A 94 6.35 17.44 -18.59
N GLU A 95 6.75 18.28 -19.52
CA GLU A 95 6.22 19.65 -19.66
C GLU A 95 4.70 19.67 -19.91
N GLU A 96 4.19 18.74 -20.73
CA GLU A 96 2.76 18.59 -21.00
C GLU A 96 1.91 18.25 -19.75
N HIS A 97 2.53 17.73 -18.69
CA HIS A 97 1.89 17.31 -17.44
C HIS A 97 2.02 18.34 -16.30
N ARG A 98 2.92 19.33 -16.39
CA ARG A 98 3.15 20.34 -15.33
C ARG A 98 1.93 21.19 -14.97
N LYS A 99 0.99 21.35 -15.90
CA LYS A 99 -0.31 21.97 -15.60
C LYS A 99 -1.08 21.23 -14.49
N PHE A 100 -0.96 19.90 -14.41
CA PHE A 100 -1.66 19.05 -13.45
C PHE A 100 -0.84 18.79 -12.18
N ILE A 101 0.43 18.39 -12.33
CA ILE A 101 1.33 18.06 -11.21
C ILE A 101 2.63 18.82 -11.39
N ASP A 102 3.01 19.62 -10.41
CA ASP A 102 4.20 20.47 -10.43
C ASP A 102 4.85 20.42 -9.03
N PRO A 103 5.61 19.34 -8.75
CA PRO A 103 6.17 19.06 -7.42
C PRO A 103 7.28 20.06 -7.09
N LYS A 104 7.46 20.37 -5.81
CA LYS A 104 8.50 21.31 -5.37
C LYS A 104 9.71 20.56 -4.81
N PRO A 105 10.90 20.65 -5.45
CA PRO A 105 12.11 20.00 -4.94
C PRO A 105 12.45 20.37 -3.49
N GLU A 106 12.10 21.59 -3.05
CA GLU A 106 12.28 22.05 -1.67
C GLU A 106 11.33 21.42 -0.64
N ASP A 107 10.19 20.87 -1.06
CA ASP A 107 9.21 20.21 -0.18
C ASP A 107 9.47 18.69 -0.02
N HIS A 108 10.40 18.12 -0.80
CA HIS A 108 10.71 16.69 -0.82
C HIS A 108 12.08 16.31 -0.21
N GLY A 109 12.30 15.00 -0.08
CA GLY A 109 13.63 14.41 0.17
C GLY A 109 14.39 14.18 -1.13
N THR A 110 15.72 14.31 -1.10
CA THR A 110 16.61 14.27 -2.28
C THR A 110 17.82 13.35 -2.11
N SER A 111 17.85 12.53 -1.04
CA SER A 111 19.02 11.71 -0.70
C SER A 111 18.74 10.42 0.06
N GLY A 112 17.49 10.15 0.43
CA GLY A 112 17.10 8.93 1.13
C GLY A 112 16.90 7.72 0.20
N PRO A 113 17.00 6.48 0.72
CA PRO A 113 17.03 5.25 -0.08
C PRO A 113 15.70 4.88 -0.76
N LEU A 114 14.56 5.46 -0.36
CA LEU A 114 13.28 5.26 -1.02
C LEU A 114 13.15 6.23 -2.20
N HIS A 115 13.46 5.74 -3.40
CA HIS A 115 13.22 6.49 -4.63
C HIS A 115 11.73 6.54 -4.94
N LEU A 116 11.22 7.74 -5.17
CA LEU A 116 9.84 8.03 -5.57
C LEU A 116 9.87 8.76 -6.91
N SER A 117 8.93 8.47 -7.79
CA SER A 117 8.71 9.20 -9.04
C SER A 117 7.25 9.12 -9.45
N TYR A 118 6.85 9.95 -10.40
CA TYR A 118 5.64 9.69 -11.16
C TYR A 118 5.86 8.53 -12.14
N ALA A 119 4.76 7.96 -12.65
CA ALA A 119 4.84 7.05 -13.79
C ALA A 119 5.37 7.79 -15.03
N ASP A 120 6.16 7.11 -15.86
CA ASP A 120 6.55 7.58 -17.19
C ASP A 120 6.63 6.39 -18.16
N PRO A 121 5.77 6.29 -19.19
CA PRO A 121 4.71 7.24 -19.57
C PRO A 121 3.51 7.26 -18.62
N TRP A 122 2.68 8.30 -18.71
CA TRP A 122 1.32 8.29 -18.17
C TRP A 122 0.42 7.44 -19.07
N GLU A 123 -0.62 6.83 -18.50
CA GLU A 123 -1.69 6.21 -19.28
C GLU A 123 -2.45 7.26 -20.09
N LYS A 124 -2.77 6.95 -21.34
CA LYS A 124 -3.48 7.89 -22.21
C LYS A 124 -4.84 8.23 -21.63
N GLY A 125 -5.16 9.51 -21.53
CA GLY A 125 -6.45 9.98 -21.05
C GLY A 125 -6.52 10.18 -19.53
N LEU A 126 -5.44 9.91 -18.78
CA LEU A 126 -5.32 10.26 -17.36
C LEU A 126 -5.52 11.77 -17.12
N GLU A 127 -5.12 12.60 -18.08
CA GLU A 127 -5.36 14.05 -18.12
C GLU A 127 -6.84 14.43 -17.97
N ASN A 128 -7.77 13.58 -18.42
CA ASN A 128 -9.21 13.86 -18.34
C ASN A 128 -9.75 13.75 -16.92
N VAL A 129 -9.08 12.99 -16.03
CA VAL A 129 -9.48 12.88 -14.62
C VAL A 129 -9.23 14.21 -13.90
N PHE A 130 -8.09 14.84 -14.16
CA PHE A 130 -7.76 16.16 -13.62
C PHE A 130 -8.69 17.25 -14.18
N ILE A 131 -8.95 17.25 -15.50
CA ILE A 131 -9.86 18.21 -16.14
C ILE A 131 -11.29 18.07 -15.56
N ALA A 132 -11.82 16.85 -15.46
CA ALA A 132 -13.15 16.60 -14.91
C ALA A 132 -13.25 17.01 -13.42
N ALA A 133 -12.17 16.87 -12.65
CA ALA A 133 -12.11 17.35 -11.26
C ALA A 133 -12.21 18.89 -11.19
N GLU A 134 -11.47 19.62 -12.02
CA GLU A 134 -11.57 21.09 -12.10
C GLU A 134 -12.96 21.54 -12.57
N GLU A 135 -13.57 20.85 -13.54
CA GLU A 135 -14.91 21.15 -14.05
C GLU A 135 -16.02 21.00 -12.99
N VAL A 136 -15.87 20.07 -12.04
CA VAL A 136 -16.79 19.94 -10.88
C VAL A 136 -16.37 20.78 -9.66
N GLY A 137 -15.35 21.63 -9.80
CA GLY A 137 -14.89 22.57 -8.77
C GLY A 137 -13.98 21.95 -7.69
N MET A 138 -13.41 20.77 -7.94
CA MET A 138 -12.36 20.20 -7.09
C MET A 138 -11.00 20.78 -7.50
N PRO A 139 -10.31 21.58 -6.65
CA PRO A 139 -9.04 22.19 -7.00
C PRO A 139 -7.94 21.14 -7.10
N LEU A 140 -7.05 21.25 -8.09
CA LEU A 140 -5.89 20.38 -8.21
C LEU A 140 -4.88 20.68 -7.09
N ASN A 141 -4.63 19.70 -6.23
CA ASN A 141 -3.42 19.70 -5.42
C ASN A 141 -2.25 19.12 -6.22
N LYS A 142 -1.07 19.75 -6.10
CA LYS A 142 0.14 19.40 -6.83
C LYS A 142 1.19 18.66 -5.98
N ASP A 143 1.02 18.57 -4.65
CA ASP A 143 2.04 18.03 -3.70
C ASP A 143 1.44 17.55 -2.34
N VAL A 144 1.98 16.49 -1.66
CA VAL A 144 1.41 15.83 -0.42
C VAL A 144 2.42 14.94 0.38
N ILE A 145 2.90 15.24 1.63
CA ILE A 145 3.87 14.36 2.41
C ILE A 145 4.00 14.56 4.00
N VAL A 146 4.02 13.50 4.91
CA VAL A 146 4.96 13.10 6.11
C VAL A 146 4.65 11.92 7.21
N ASP A 147 5.25 11.78 8.47
CA ASP A 147 5.85 10.51 9.14
C ASP A 147 5.60 9.85 10.61
N GLU A 148 6.62 9.57 11.52
CA GLU A 148 6.85 8.40 12.54
C GLU A 148 7.62 8.68 13.94
N SER A 149 8.11 7.90 14.99
CA SER A 149 8.14 6.49 15.64
C SER A 149 8.73 6.39 17.16
N LYS A 150 8.73 5.21 17.91
CA LYS A 150 9.50 4.81 19.21
C LYS A 150 9.63 3.23 19.48
N THR A 151 10.46 2.68 20.44
CA THR A 151 11.02 1.26 20.45
C THR A 151 10.68 0.17 21.53
N ALA A 152 10.94 -1.13 21.22
CA ALA A 152 10.75 -2.38 22.03
C ALA A 152 12.02 -3.31 22.16
N LYS A 153 11.95 -4.63 22.51
CA LYS A 153 13.14 -5.37 23.09
C LYS A 153 13.53 -6.90 22.93
N GLY A 154 12.82 -7.89 22.34
CA GLY A 154 13.40 -9.27 22.16
C GLY A 154 12.67 -10.27 21.22
N ILE A 155 13.31 -11.33 20.68
CA ILE A 155 12.63 -12.38 19.84
C ILE A 155 13.06 -13.87 20.02
N LEU A 156 12.13 -14.77 19.69
CA LEU A 156 12.26 -16.23 19.53
C LEU A 156 11.68 -16.65 18.17
N THR A 157 12.26 -17.64 17.47
CA THR A 157 11.77 -18.14 16.18
C THR A 157 11.10 -19.51 16.26
N ILE A 158 10.26 -19.84 15.27
CA ILE A 158 9.46 -21.08 15.20
C ILE A 158 10.28 -22.39 15.26
N ASN A 159 11.55 -22.36 14.86
CA ASN A 159 12.47 -23.51 14.98
C ASN A 159 13.25 -23.53 16.31
N GLY A 160 12.76 -22.84 17.35
CA GLY A 160 13.33 -22.85 18.70
C GLY A 160 14.59 -22.00 18.90
N ARG A 161 15.06 -21.28 17.87
CA ARG A 161 16.25 -20.41 18.00
C ARG A 161 15.88 -19.10 18.70
N GLN A 162 16.53 -18.85 19.83
CA GLN A 162 16.47 -17.57 20.53
C GLN A 162 17.45 -16.58 19.90
N ILE A 163 17.04 -15.32 19.75
CA ILE A 163 17.89 -14.25 19.20
C ILE A 163 17.79 -13.03 20.11
N TYR A 164 18.90 -12.73 20.79
CA TYR A 164 19.02 -11.63 21.74
C TYR A 164 19.49 -10.34 21.05
N ALA A 165 18.99 -9.20 21.52
CA ALA A 165 19.48 -7.88 21.11
C ALA A 165 20.09 -7.15 22.31
N ASN A 166 21.29 -6.58 22.13
CA ASN A 166 22.02 -5.87 23.18
C ASN A 166 21.47 -4.46 23.49
N LYS A 167 20.46 -4.01 22.74
CA LYS A 167 19.78 -2.72 22.91
C LYS A 167 18.27 -2.88 22.84
N GLU A 168 17.77 -3.12 21.63
CA GLU A 168 16.36 -2.99 21.24
C GLU A 168 15.98 -4.03 20.18
N VAL A 169 14.69 -4.34 20.10
CA VAL A 169 14.03 -5.06 19.01
C VAL A 169 12.85 -4.24 18.53
N ILE A 170 12.62 -4.26 17.23
CA ILE A 170 11.54 -3.51 16.59
C ILE A 170 10.58 -4.54 15.99
N LEU A 171 9.32 -4.54 16.42
CA LEU A 171 8.31 -5.47 15.92
C LEU A 171 7.59 -4.88 14.69
N SER A 172 8.29 -4.85 13.56
CA SER A 172 7.78 -4.34 12.28
C SER A 172 7.08 -5.43 11.44
N ALA A 173 6.31 -6.32 12.09
CA ALA A 173 5.60 -7.41 11.40
C ALA A 173 4.27 -6.97 10.74
N GLY A 174 3.92 -5.69 10.84
CA GLY A 174 2.67 -5.13 10.30
C GLY A 174 1.48 -5.28 11.25
N ALA A 175 0.42 -4.53 10.98
CA ALA A 175 -0.71 -4.32 11.91
C ALA A 175 -1.45 -5.59 12.36
N LEU A 176 -1.37 -6.69 11.61
CA LEU A 176 -2.01 -7.97 11.97
C LEU A 176 -1.08 -8.86 12.81
N ASN A 177 0.21 -8.95 12.44
CA ASN A 177 1.14 -9.88 13.06
C ASN A 177 1.89 -9.29 14.27
N THR A 178 2.13 -7.98 14.31
CA THR A 178 2.75 -7.34 15.50
C THR A 178 1.93 -7.53 16.79
N PRO A 179 0.60 -7.28 16.83
CA PRO A 179 -0.19 -7.58 18.03
C PRO A 179 -0.25 -9.08 18.33
N GLN A 180 -0.27 -9.95 17.30
CA GLN A 180 -0.19 -11.41 17.51
C GLN A 180 1.13 -11.82 18.19
N LEU A 181 2.27 -11.26 17.78
CA LEU A 181 3.57 -11.52 18.39
C LEU A 181 3.65 -11.00 19.83
N LEU A 182 3.03 -9.85 20.13
CA LEU A 182 2.91 -9.35 21.51
C LEU A 182 2.07 -10.31 22.37
N LEU A 183 0.90 -10.75 21.89
CA LEU A 183 0.05 -11.73 22.58
C LEU A 183 0.80 -13.05 22.84
N LEU A 184 1.48 -13.60 21.83
CA LEU A 184 2.32 -14.79 21.97
C LEU A 184 3.53 -14.59 22.91
N SER A 185 3.92 -13.35 23.16
CA SER A 185 4.96 -12.96 24.13
C SER A 185 4.40 -12.65 25.52
N GLY A 186 3.11 -12.92 25.79
CA GLY A 186 2.46 -12.66 27.07
C GLY A 186 2.16 -11.18 27.33
N ILE A 187 2.10 -10.35 26.28
CA ILE A 187 1.81 -8.91 26.35
C ILE A 187 0.45 -8.64 25.70
N GLY A 188 -0.55 -8.29 26.50
CA GLY A 188 -1.90 -8.02 25.98
C GLY A 188 -3.03 -8.16 27.01
N PRO A 189 -4.29 -8.31 26.58
CA PRO A 189 -5.44 -8.43 27.49
C PRO A 189 -5.38 -9.76 28.24
N ARG A 190 -5.39 -9.70 29.58
CA ARG A 190 -5.33 -10.88 30.46
C ARG A 190 -6.29 -12.00 30.06
N SER A 191 -7.55 -11.65 29.83
CA SER A 191 -8.62 -12.60 29.50
C SER A 191 -8.38 -13.38 28.20
N GLU A 192 -7.70 -12.79 27.22
CA GLU A 192 -7.36 -13.48 25.97
C GLU A 192 -6.07 -14.31 26.14
N LEU A 193 -5.09 -13.82 26.90
CA LEU A 193 -3.87 -14.57 27.22
C LEU A 193 -4.17 -15.84 28.03
N GLU A 194 -4.94 -15.72 29.11
CA GLU A 194 -5.30 -16.83 30.01
C GLU A 194 -6.15 -17.89 29.27
N LYS A 195 -7.07 -17.46 28.39
CA LYS A 195 -7.86 -18.31 27.48
C LYS A 195 -7.01 -19.21 26.57
N HIS A 196 -5.83 -18.74 26.14
CA HIS A 196 -4.88 -19.53 25.35
C HIS A 196 -3.78 -20.21 26.18
N ASN A 197 -3.87 -20.17 27.52
CA ASN A 197 -2.86 -20.66 28.46
C ASN A 197 -1.48 -19.95 28.34
N ILE A 198 -1.47 -18.70 27.87
CA ILE A 198 -0.26 -17.88 27.75
C ILE A 198 -0.02 -17.15 29.07
N PRO A 199 1.18 -17.25 29.70
CA PRO A 199 1.50 -16.49 30.89
C PRO A 199 1.44 -14.98 30.65
N VAL A 200 0.72 -14.25 31.50
CA VAL A 200 0.64 -12.77 31.44
C VAL A 200 1.95 -12.18 31.96
N ILE A 201 2.81 -11.72 31.05
CA ILE A 201 4.05 -10.99 31.36
C ILE A 201 3.75 -9.50 31.54
N HIS A 202 2.88 -8.93 30.70
CA HIS A 202 2.40 -7.56 30.85
C HIS A 202 0.94 -7.43 30.40
N GLU A 203 0.08 -6.93 31.28
CA GLU A 203 -1.34 -6.74 30.99
C GLU A 203 -1.56 -5.39 30.29
N MET A 204 -1.98 -5.44 29.03
CA MET A 204 -2.21 -4.26 28.19
C MET A 204 -3.44 -4.50 27.32
N SER A 205 -4.60 -4.01 27.77
CA SER A 205 -5.91 -4.34 27.21
C SER A 205 -6.15 -3.84 25.77
N GLN A 206 -5.27 -2.98 25.25
CA GLN A 206 -5.33 -2.41 23.90
C GLN A 206 -4.69 -3.32 22.82
N ILE A 207 -3.88 -4.32 23.19
CA ILE A 207 -3.21 -5.17 22.18
C ILE A 207 -4.24 -6.02 21.42
N GLY A 208 -4.17 -5.95 20.09
CA GLY A 208 -5.13 -6.58 19.19
C GLY A 208 -6.49 -5.85 19.10
N GLN A 209 -6.65 -4.70 19.78
CA GLN A 209 -7.83 -3.85 19.71
C GLN A 209 -7.58 -2.65 18.79
N ASN A 210 -8.62 -1.83 18.56
CA ASN A 210 -8.56 -0.61 17.75
C ASN A 210 -8.02 -0.83 16.31
N LEU A 211 -8.29 -2.01 15.73
CA LEU A 211 -8.02 -2.26 14.30
C LEU A 211 -8.93 -1.34 13.48
N GLN A 212 -8.29 -0.48 12.69
CA GLN A 212 -8.92 0.42 11.73
C GLN A 212 -8.36 0.11 10.35
N ASP A 213 -9.19 0.18 9.31
CA ASP A 213 -8.78 -0.03 7.92
C ASP A 213 -9.75 0.70 6.96
N HIS A 214 -9.31 0.95 5.74
CA HIS A 214 -10.10 1.65 4.73
C HIS A 214 -10.94 0.65 3.91
N SER A 215 -12.26 0.73 4.07
CA SER A 215 -13.21 -0.09 3.30
C SER A 215 -13.24 0.32 1.82
N PHE A 216 -12.42 -0.33 1.01
CA PHE A 216 -12.38 -0.11 -0.44
C PHE A 216 -13.55 -0.77 -1.17
N VAL A 217 -14.20 -0.03 -2.07
CA VAL A 217 -15.22 -0.55 -2.99
C VAL A 217 -14.87 -0.10 -4.40
N GLY A 218 -14.53 -1.06 -5.27
CA GLY A 218 -14.26 -0.78 -6.68
C GLY A 218 -15.53 -0.40 -7.44
N SER A 219 -15.40 0.52 -8.39
CA SER A 219 -16.44 0.86 -9.38
C SER A 219 -15.79 0.95 -10.76
N THR A 220 -16.36 0.26 -11.73
CA THR A 220 -15.82 0.16 -13.10
C THR A 220 -16.68 0.98 -14.06
N LEU A 221 -16.05 1.76 -14.94
CA LEU A 221 -16.72 2.52 -15.99
C LEU A 221 -16.41 1.91 -17.36
N ILE A 222 -17.41 1.76 -18.21
CA ILE A 222 -17.20 1.42 -19.63
C ILE A 222 -16.83 2.71 -20.36
N LEU A 223 -15.60 2.78 -20.85
CA LEU A 223 -15.11 3.90 -21.66
C LEU A 223 -15.36 3.64 -23.15
N LYS A 224 -15.46 4.72 -23.93
CA LYS A 224 -15.50 4.61 -25.40
C LYS A 224 -14.15 4.12 -25.92
N GLU A 225 -14.16 3.31 -26.97
CA GLU A 225 -12.95 2.86 -27.67
C GLU A 225 -11.97 4.02 -27.93
N GLY A 226 -10.68 3.79 -27.63
CA GLY A 226 -9.62 4.76 -27.83
C GLY A 226 -9.56 5.91 -26.81
N THR A 227 -10.42 5.94 -25.77
CA THR A 227 -10.35 6.92 -24.68
C THR A 227 -9.05 6.79 -23.90
N ASN A 228 -8.67 5.55 -23.57
CA ASN A 228 -7.36 5.17 -23.03
C ASN A 228 -6.73 4.03 -23.85
N ASP A 229 -5.51 3.64 -23.50
CA ASP A 229 -4.73 2.57 -24.11
C ASP A 229 -4.50 1.35 -23.19
N ARG A 230 -4.80 1.47 -21.88
CA ARG A 230 -4.68 0.40 -20.87
C ARG A 230 -5.12 -0.99 -21.34
N MET A 231 -6.32 -1.11 -21.92
CA MET A 231 -6.87 -2.40 -22.39
C MET A 231 -6.17 -2.97 -23.64
N ILE A 232 -5.43 -2.15 -24.40
CA ILE A 232 -4.60 -2.62 -25.52
C ILE A 232 -3.40 -3.42 -24.97
N HIS A 233 -2.91 -3.03 -23.80
CA HIS A 233 -1.83 -3.75 -23.12
C HIS A 233 -2.36 -4.91 -22.28
N GLU A 234 -3.40 -4.70 -21.48
CA GLU A 234 -3.97 -5.75 -20.61
C GLU A 234 -4.77 -6.84 -21.38
N GLY A 235 -5.04 -6.67 -22.68
CA GLY A 235 -5.78 -7.65 -23.50
C GLY A 235 -4.92 -8.55 -24.42
N ASP A 236 -3.64 -8.24 -24.65
CA ASP A 236 -2.76 -9.00 -25.56
C ASP A 236 -1.61 -9.66 -24.78
N VAL A 237 -1.75 -10.96 -24.46
CA VAL A 237 -0.74 -11.75 -23.75
C VAL A 237 0.63 -11.77 -24.45
N GLU A 238 0.66 -11.80 -25.79
CA GLU A 238 1.92 -11.80 -26.55
C GLU A 238 2.49 -10.37 -26.66
N GLY A 239 1.63 -9.34 -26.62
CA GLY A 239 1.99 -7.94 -26.43
C GLY A 239 2.64 -7.69 -25.06
N VAL A 240 2.01 -8.12 -23.96
CA VAL A 240 2.58 -8.06 -22.59
C VAL A 240 3.94 -8.74 -22.54
N LYS A 241 4.09 -9.91 -23.15
CA LYS A 241 5.37 -10.63 -23.21
C LYS A 241 6.46 -9.81 -23.92
N LYS A 242 6.16 -9.20 -25.07
CA LYS A 242 7.10 -8.32 -25.79
C LYS A 242 7.46 -7.05 -25.00
N LEU A 243 6.49 -6.46 -24.31
CA LEU A 243 6.73 -5.32 -23.41
C LEU A 243 7.67 -5.72 -22.26
N ARG A 244 7.51 -6.91 -21.67
CA ARG A 244 8.42 -7.45 -20.64
C ARG A 244 9.82 -7.71 -21.20
N GLU A 245 9.92 -8.23 -22.42
CA GLU A 245 11.21 -8.44 -23.12
C GLU A 245 11.93 -7.12 -23.43
N GLN A 246 11.21 -6.07 -23.85
CA GLN A 246 11.79 -4.74 -24.09
C GLN A 246 12.22 -4.07 -22.76
N HIS A 247 11.35 -4.05 -21.76
CA HIS A 247 11.66 -3.49 -20.44
C HIS A 247 12.83 -4.21 -19.76
N ALA A 248 12.98 -5.52 -19.98
CA ALA A 248 14.14 -6.29 -19.52
C ALA A 248 15.48 -5.69 -20.03
N ILE A 249 15.49 -5.14 -21.24
CA ILE A 249 16.65 -4.49 -21.87
C ILE A 249 16.84 -3.04 -21.39
N ASP A 250 15.80 -2.20 -21.46
CA ASP A 250 15.95 -0.73 -21.35
C ASP A 250 15.27 -0.05 -20.15
N LYS A 251 14.44 -0.78 -19.38
CA LYS A 251 13.69 -0.28 -18.20
C LYS A 251 12.71 0.86 -18.54
N SER A 252 12.18 0.89 -19.76
CA SER A 252 11.28 1.94 -20.25
C SER A 252 9.87 1.42 -20.64
N GLY A 253 8.95 2.35 -20.89
CA GLY A 253 7.61 2.06 -21.39
C GLY A 253 6.59 1.70 -20.30
N VAL A 254 5.42 1.22 -20.71
CA VAL A 254 4.21 1.10 -19.85
C VAL A 254 4.37 0.18 -18.64
N LEU A 255 5.41 -0.65 -18.56
CA LEU A 255 5.72 -1.44 -17.37
C LEU A 255 6.37 -0.61 -16.22
N ASN A 256 6.56 0.70 -16.43
CA ASN A 256 6.87 1.67 -15.38
C ASN A 256 5.61 2.32 -14.76
N THR A 257 4.39 2.07 -15.28
CA THR A 257 3.14 2.44 -14.60
C THR A 257 2.49 1.22 -13.91
N TYR A 258 1.57 1.48 -12.99
CA TYR A 258 0.91 0.44 -12.20
C TYR A 258 -0.32 -0.15 -12.92
N LEU A 259 -0.23 -1.42 -13.33
CA LEU A 259 -1.25 -2.12 -14.12
C LEU A 259 -2.12 -3.05 -13.26
N VAL A 260 -3.44 -2.97 -13.45
CA VAL A 260 -4.50 -3.74 -12.77
C VAL A 260 -5.76 -3.71 -13.63
N GLY A 261 -6.35 -4.87 -13.89
CA GLY A 261 -7.63 -4.96 -14.61
C GLY A 261 -7.88 -6.33 -15.22
N GLN A 262 -6.95 -6.85 -16.02
CA GLN A 262 -7.05 -8.03 -16.89
C GLN A 262 -8.06 -9.09 -16.43
N THR A 263 -7.75 -9.87 -15.39
CA THR A 263 -8.63 -10.98 -14.94
C THR A 263 -9.81 -10.53 -14.09
N ALA A 264 -9.85 -9.30 -13.57
CA ALA A 264 -11.04 -8.75 -12.94
C ALA A 264 -12.10 -8.38 -13.98
N VAL A 265 -11.70 -7.75 -15.09
CA VAL A 265 -12.59 -7.38 -16.20
C VAL A 265 -13.08 -8.61 -16.95
N GLU A 266 -12.20 -9.53 -17.36
CA GLU A 266 -12.61 -10.77 -18.04
C GLU A 266 -13.61 -11.59 -17.20
N LYS A 267 -13.33 -11.77 -15.90
CA LYS A 267 -14.23 -12.47 -14.99
C LYS A 267 -15.56 -11.73 -14.85
N MET A 268 -15.56 -10.40 -14.74
CA MET A 268 -16.78 -9.60 -14.66
C MET A 268 -17.61 -9.73 -15.95
N MET A 269 -17.02 -9.57 -17.13
CA MET A 269 -17.76 -9.70 -18.40
C MET A 269 -18.41 -11.08 -18.53
N LYS A 270 -17.68 -12.15 -18.14
CA LYS A 270 -18.17 -13.53 -18.14
C LYS A 270 -19.25 -13.81 -17.09
N GLU A 271 -19.13 -13.24 -15.89
CA GLU A 271 -20.04 -13.45 -14.77
C GLU A 271 -21.37 -12.68 -14.93
N TYR A 272 -21.34 -11.56 -15.66
CA TYR A 272 -22.52 -10.74 -15.96
C TYR A 272 -23.04 -10.85 -17.40
N GLY A 273 -22.44 -11.69 -18.25
CA GLY A 273 -22.92 -11.96 -19.61
C GLY A 273 -22.70 -10.81 -20.62
N LEU A 274 -21.65 -10.00 -20.41
CA LEU A 274 -21.33 -8.81 -21.21
C LEU A 274 -20.34 -9.11 -22.36
N GLU A 275 -20.17 -10.39 -22.73
CA GLU A 275 -19.17 -10.84 -23.72
C GLU A 275 -19.50 -10.40 -25.18
N GLU A 276 -20.72 -9.93 -25.47
CA GLU A 276 -21.19 -9.60 -26.84
C GLU A 276 -21.39 -8.08 -27.12
N SER A 277 -20.94 -7.17 -26.26
CA SER A 277 -21.20 -5.72 -26.39
C SER A 277 -19.98 -4.86 -26.80
N VAL A 278 -19.11 -5.39 -27.67
CA VAL A 278 -17.93 -4.71 -28.25
C VAL A 278 -17.87 -4.97 -29.75
#